data_AF-A0A838R6D1-F1
#
_entry.id   AF-A0A838R6D1-F1
#
_cell.length_a   1.000
_cell.length_b   1.000
_cell.length_c   1.000
_cell.angle_alpha   90.00
_cell.angle_beta   90.00
_cell.angle_gamma   90.00
#
_symmetry.space_group_name_H-M   'P 1'
#
loop_
_entity.id
_entity.type
_entity.pdbx_description
1 polymer ?
#
loop_
_entity_poly.entity_id
_entity_poly.type
_entity_poly.pdbx_seq_one_letter_code
_entity_poly.pdbx_strand_id
1 'polypeptide(L)'
;MDVSKYAALFLAESREHVSACNQLLLEWERDPGAVEPVGGLFRSIHTIKGMAATMGFTGVADLSHRTENLLDALRHGRAAPKPETFQLLFRAVDALGRAVEGAGAGSEPPADEVLGRDIDAAAGASVGDERPGAIATSSTPTRPVQVTIRSDAVMRGARASLVLRRA
;
A
#
# COMPACT_ATOMS: atom_id res chain seq x y z
N MET A 1 -11.81 -18.94 24.29
CA MET A 1 -11.02 -19.21 23.07
C MET A 1 -9.69 -18.50 23.25
N ASP A 2 -8.56 -19.20 23.16
CA ASP A 2 -7.24 -18.60 23.40
C ASP A 2 -6.81 -17.78 22.18
N VAL A 3 -7.18 -16.50 22.18
CA VAL A 3 -6.93 -15.52 21.10
C VAL A 3 -5.44 -15.41 20.78
N SER A 4 -4.58 -15.63 21.77
CA SER A 4 -3.12 -15.53 21.65
C SER A 4 -2.53 -16.52 20.66
N LYS A 5 -3.07 -17.75 20.59
CA LYS A 5 -2.63 -18.77 19.62
C LYS A 5 -3.02 -18.40 18.18
N TYR A 6 -4.17 -17.76 18.00
CA TYR A 6 -4.65 -17.35 16.70
C TYR A 6 -3.97 -16.06 16.21
N ALA A 7 -3.56 -15.18 17.13
CA ALA A 7 -2.78 -13.98 16.80
C ALA A 7 -1.42 -14.32 16.16
N ALA A 8 -0.72 -15.36 16.66
CA ALA A 8 0.54 -15.80 16.08
C ALA A 8 0.38 -16.37 14.66
N LEU A 9 -0.68 -17.16 14.43
CA LEU A 9 -1.00 -17.68 13.09
C LEU A 9 -1.38 -16.55 12.13
N PHE A 10 -2.27 -15.66 12.55
CA PHE A 10 -2.63 -14.45 11.81
C PHE A 10 -1.40 -13.66 11.38
N LEU A 11 -0.47 -13.42 12.32
CA LEU A 11 0.75 -12.65 12.06
C LEU A 11 1.65 -13.35 11.02
N ALA A 12 1.82 -14.67 11.13
CA ALA A 12 2.60 -15.45 10.18
C ALA A 12 2.00 -15.40 8.76
N GLU A 13 0.72 -15.70 8.61
CA GLU A 13 0.03 -15.70 7.30
C GLU A 13 -0.04 -14.29 6.70
N SER A 14 -0.32 -13.28 7.53
CA SER A 14 -0.39 -11.89 7.06
C SER A 14 0.97 -11.38 6.58
N ARG A 15 2.09 -11.77 7.21
CA ARG A 15 3.44 -11.42 6.73
C ARG A 15 3.74 -12.01 5.37
N GLU A 16 3.32 -13.25 5.11
CA GLU A 16 3.47 -13.87 3.79
C GLU A 16 2.67 -13.10 2.73
N HIS A 17 1.43 -12.74 3.03
CA HIS A 17 0.61 -11.94 2.11
C HIS A 17 1.16 -10.52 1.90
N VAL A 18 1.66 -9.84 2.93
CA VAL A 18 2.31 -8.52 2.80
C VAL A 18 3.59 -8.61 1.95
N SER A 19 4.39 -9.66 2.14
CA SER A 19 5.58 -9.92 1.33
C SER A 19 5.21 -10.13 -0.14
N ALA A 20 4.20 -10.97 -0.42
CA ALA A 20 3.68 -11.20 -1.75
C ALA A 20 3.16 -9.90 -2.40
N CYS A 21 2.45 -9.05 -1.64
CA CYS A 21 2.00 -7.76 -2.14
C CYS A 21 3.17 -6.86 -2.58
N ASN A 22 4.25 -6.81 -1.81
CA ASN A 22 5.41 -6.00 -2.18
C ASN A 22 6.07 -6.49 -3.48
N GLN A 23 6.18 -7.81 -3.67
CA GLN A 23 6.73 -8.40 -4.89
C GLN A 23 5.85 -8.08 -6.10
N LEU A 24 4.54 -8.34 -5.99
CA LEU A 24 3.58 -8.10 -7.07
C LEU A 24 3.46 -6.61 -7.42
N LEU A 25 3.54 -5.70 -6.45
CA LEU A 25 3.56 -4.25 -6.73
C LEU A 25 4.80 -3.84 -7.53
N LEU A 26 5.97 -4.38 -7.20
CA LEU A 26 7.20 -4.10 -7.95
C LEU A 26 7.15 -4.67 -9.37
N GLU A 27 6.57 -5.84 -9.55
CA GLU A 27 6.33 -6.43 -10.87
C GLU A 27 5.36 -5.57 -11.69
N TRP A 28 4.27 -5.14 -11.08
CA TRP A 28 3.28 -4.32 -11.75
C TRP A 28 3.78 -2.91 -12.09
N GLU A 29 4.57 -2.29 -11.22
CA GLU A 29 5.15 -0.97 -11.50
C GLU A 29 6.10 -1.01 -12.71
N ARG A 30 6.77 -2.15 -12.95
CA ARG A 30 7.66 -2.34 -14.12
C ARG A 30 6.91 -2.56 -15.42
N ASP A 31 5.76 -3.22 -15.35
CA ASP A 31 4.86 -3.42 -16.49
C ASP A 31 3.40 -3.14 -16.08
N PRO A 32 2.97 -1.85 -16.10
CA PRO A 32 1.62 -1.46 -15.70
C PRO A 32 0.52 -2.07 -16.58
N GLY A 33 0.86 -2.58 -17.76
CA GLY A 33 -0.08 -3.27 -18.67
C GLY A 33 -0.37 -4.72 -18.27
N ALA A 34 0.43 -5.31 -17.37
CA ALA A 34 0.21 -6.66 -16.89
C ALA A 34 -0.98 -6.72 -15.91
N VAL A 35 -1.98 -7.55 -16.23
CA VAL A 35 -3.20 -7.71 -15.42
C VAL A 35 -3.01 -8.75 -14.30
N GLU A 36 -2.09 -9.69 -14.48
CA GLU A 36 -1.84 -10.79 -13.53
C GLU A 36 -1.42 -10.30 -12.13
N PRO A 37 -0.49 -9.34 -11.98
CA PRO A 37 -0.08 -8.85 -10.66
C PRO A 37 -1.22 -8.24 -9.84
N VAL A 38 -2.16 -7.56 -10.51
CA VAL A 38 -3.34 -6.93 -9.87
C VAL A 38 -4.24 -7.97 -9.22
N GLY A 39 -4.47 -9.09 -9.90
CA GLY A 39 -5.26 -10.19 -9.38
C GLY A 39 -4.62 -10.85 -8.16
N GLY A 40 -3.29 -10.99 -8.17
CA GLY A 40 -2.53 -11.48 -7.02
C GLY A 40 -2.62 -10.54 -5.81
N LEU A 41 -2.47 -9.24 -6.06
CA LEU A 41 -2.59 -8.19 -5.03
C LEU A 41 -3.96 -8.21 -4.37
N PHE A 42 -5.02 -8.23 -5.19
CA PHE A 42 -6.39 -8.27 -4.69
C PHE A 42 -6.62 -9.47 -3.78
N ARG A 43 -6.19 -10.68 -4.18
CA ARG A 43 -6.35 -11.88 -3.35
C ARG A 43 -5.60 -11.77 -2.02
N SER A 44 -4.34 -11.32 -2.03
CA SER A 44 -3.55 -11.19 -0.80
C SER A 44 -4.16 -10.18 0.18
N ILE A 45 -4.59 -9.01 -0.32
CA ILE A 45 -5.27 -8.00 0.51
C ILE A 45 -6.62 -8.50 1.03
N HIS A 46 -7.40 -9.19 0.18
CA HIS A 46 -8.69 -9.76 0.57
C HIS A 46 -8.55 -10.81 1.67
N THR A 47 -7.53 -11.67 1.60
CA THR A 47 -7.24 -12.66 2.64
C THR A 47 -6.88 -11.98 3.96
N ILE A 48 -5.98 -10.98 3.95
CA ILE A 48 -5.62 -10.21 5.15
C ILE A 48 -6.88 -9.57 5.78
N LYS A 49 -7.74 -8.94 4.97
CA LYS A 49 -9.01 -8.35 5.42
C LYS A 49 -9.89 -9.38 6.12
N GLY A 50 -10.08 -10.55 5.52
CA GLY A 50 -10.93 -11.61 6.08
C GLY A 50 -10.42 -12.15 7.41
N MET A 51 -9.10 -12.37 7.51
CA MET A 51 -8.48 -12.79 8.75
C MET A 51 -8.58 -11.71 9.83
N ALA A 52 -8.27 -10.45 9.49
CA ALA A 52 -8.35 -9.33 10.41
C ALA A 52 -9.77 -9.11 10.95
N ALA A 53 -10.79 -9.17 10.08
CA ALA A 53 -12.19 -9.06 10.48
C ALA A 53 -12.61 -10.20 11.42
N THR A 54 -12.13 -11.43 11.19
CA THR A 54 -12.40 -12.58 12.05
C THR A 54 -11.76 -12.41 13.44
N MET A 55 -10.57 -11.81 13.51
CA MET A 55 -9.87 -11.54 14.77
C MET A 55 -10.35 -10.26 15.48
N GLY A 56 -11.15 -9.42 14.82
CA GLY A 56 -11.58 -8.13 15.35
C GLY A 56 -10.52 -7.02 15.25
N PHE A 57 -9.51 -7.18 14.40
CA PHE A 57 -8.48 -6.16 14.15
C PHE A 57 -9.01 -5.13 13.15
N THR A 58 -9.75 -4.16 13.70
CA THR A 58 -10.53 -3.20 12.91
C THR A 58 -9.68 -2.30 12.03
N GLY A 59 -8.51 -1.83 12.51
CA GLY A 59 -7.63 -0.97 11.72
C GLY A 59 -7.03 -1.70 10.52
N VAL A 60 -6.58 -2.95 10.70
CA VAL A 60 -6.10 -3.81 9.61
C VAL A 60 -7.21 -4.09 8.60
N ALA A 61 -8.41 -4.43 9.07
CA ALA A 61 -9.56 -4.71 8.22
C ALA A 61 -9.96 -3.48 7.38
N ASP A 62 -10.05 -2.30 8.00
CA ASP A 62 -10.44 -1.06 7.34
C ASP A 62 -9.42 -0.61 6.29
N LEU A 63 -8.13 -0.63 6.62
CA LEU A 63 -7.07 -0.27 5.67
C LEU A 63 -7.02 -1.24 4.49
N SER A 64 -7.18 -2.54 4.75
CA SER A 64 -7.22 -3.58 3.71
C SER A 64 -8.42 -3.38 2.79
N HIS A 65 -9.59 -3.06 3.34
CA HIS A 65 -10.80 -2.80 2.58
C HIS A 65 -10.65 -1.56 1.67
N ARG A 66 -10.13 -0.44 2.18
CA ARG A 66 -9.86 0.76 1.37
C ARG A 66 -8.89 0.46 0.23
N THR A 67 -7.83 -0.29 0.52
CA THR A 67 -6.84 -0.72 -0.48
C THR A 67 -7.47 -1.64 -1.54
N GLU A 68 -8.35 -2.57 -1.13
CA GLU A 68 -9.12 -3.44 -2.02
C GLU A 68 -9.98 -2.63 -2.99
N ASN A 69 -10.62 -1.55 -2.52
CA ASN A 69 -11.43 -0.67 -3.36
C ASN A 69 -10.61 0.07 -4.44
N LEU A 70 -9.40 0.52 -4.10
CA LEU A 70 -8.48 1.11 -5.09
C LEU A 70 -8.02 0.07 -6.11
N LEU A 71 -7.65 -1.14 -5.68
CA LEU A 71 -7.28 -2.23 -6.58
C LEU A 71 -8.44 -2.62 -7.50
N ASP A 72 -9.68 -2.63 -7.00
CA ASP A 72 -10.86 -2.89 -7.80
C ASP A 72 -11.11 -1.79 -8.84
N ALA A 73 -10.90 -0.52 -8.47
CA ALA A 73 -10.99 0.60 -9.41
C ALA A 73 -9.96 0.49 -10.53
N LEU A 74 -8.72 0.10 -10.20
CA LEU A 74 -7.67 -0.13 -11.19
C LEU A 74 -7.98 -1.31 -12.12
N ARG A 75 -8.48 -2.42 -11.57
CA ARG A 75 -8.87 -3.61 -12.36
C ARG A 75 -9.96 -3.32 -13.37
N HIS A 76 -10.92 -2.46 -13.02
CA HIS A 76 -12.03 -2.09 -13.88
C HIS A 76 -11.77 -0.85 -14.74
N GLY A 77 -10.54 -0.31 -14.73
CA GLY A 77 -10.18 0.89 -15.49
C GLY A 77 -10.90 2.17 -15.02
N ARG A 78 -11.44 2.16 -13.78
CA ARG A 78 -12.02 3.35 -13.13
C ARG A 78 -10.94 4.26 -12.56
N ALA A 79 -9.75 3.72 -12.31
CA ALA A 79 -8.52 4.44 -11.98
C ALA A 79 -7.37 3.97 -12.90
N ALA A 80 -6.30 4.75 -13.02
CA ALA A 80 -5.17 4.45 -13.90
C ALA A 80 -3.91 4.05 -13.10
N PRO A 81 -3.15 3.01 -13.52
CA PRO A 81 -1.91 2.59 -12.86
C PRO A 81 -0.77 3.57 -13.21
N LYS A 82 -0.78 4.74 -12.56
CA LYS A 82 0.22 5.81 -12.71
C LYS A 82 1.21 5.79 -11.54
N PRO A 83 2.39 6.44 -11.67
CA PRO A 83 3.40 6.47 -10.61
C PRO A 83 2.85 6.88 -9.23
N GLU A 84 1.93 7.84 -9.19
CA GLU A 84 1.31 8.33 -7.95
C GLU A 84 0.43 7.26 -7.30
N THR A 85 -0.25 6.44 -8.12
CA THR A 85 -1.08 5.33 -7.64
C THR A 85 -0.23 4.20 -7.09
N PHE A 86 0.89 3.87 -7.76
CA PHE A 86 1.85 2.89 -7.24
C PHE A 86 2.46 3.34 -5.91
N GLN A 87 2.89 4.60 -5.81
CA GLN A 87 3.38 5.16 -4.55
C GLN A 87 2.35 5.05 -3.42
N LEU A 88 1.09 5.34 -3.73
CA LEU A 88 0.00 5.22 -2.76
C LEU A 88 -0.22 3.76 -2.33
N LEU A 89 -0.21 2.81 -3.26
CA LEU A 89 -0.33 1.37 -2.96
C LEU A 89 0.85 0.87 -2.12
N PHE A 90 2.09 1.30 -2.41
CA PHE A 90 3.25 0.97 -1.58
C PHE A 90 3.12 1.51 -0.16
N ARG A 91 2.66 2.76 -0.01
CA ARG A 91 2.36 3.34 1.32
C ARG A 91 1.28 2.54 2.06
N ALA A 92 0.23 2.12 1.35
CA ALA A 92 -0.85 1.30 1.89
C ALA A 92 -0.35 -0.06 2.39
N VAL A 93 0.44 -0.78 1.59
CA VAL A 93 1.03 -2.07 1.98
C VAL A 93 2.00 -1.92 3.15
N ASP A 94 2.79 -0.84 3.21
CA ASP A 94 3.68 -0.59 4.35
C ASP A 94 2.90 -0.27 5.63
N ALA A 95 1.84 0.54 5.53
CA ALA A 95 0.96 0.82 6.66
C ALA A 95 0.24 -0.45 7.12
N LEU A 96 -0.18 -1.29 6.19
CA LEU A 96 -0.82 -2.56 6.48
C LEU A 96 0.13 -3.51 7.22
N GLY A 97 1.38 -3.61 6.77
CA GLY A 97 2.41 -4.38 7.47
C GLY A 97 2.60 -3.90 8.92
N ARG A 98 2.69 -2.58 9.15
CA ARG A 98 2.79 -2.04 10.52
C ARG A 98 1.54 -2.33 11.36
N ALA A 99 0.35 -2.23 10.77
CA ALA A 99 -0.90 -2.51 11.46
C ALA A 99 -1.01 -3.98 11.86
N VAL A 100 -0.62 -4.90 10.97
CA VAL A 100 -0.54 -6.35 11.22
C VAL A 100 0.42 -6.66 12.38
N GLU A 101 1.61 -6.07 12.38
CA GLU A 101 2.58 -6.25 13.48
C GLU A 101 2.02 -5.78 14.82
N GLY A 102 1.39 -4.59 14.83
CA GLY A 102 0.78 -4.04 16.03
C GLY A 102 -0.38 -4.89 16.55
N ALA A 103 -1.27 -5.32 15.66
CA ALA A 103 -2.40 -6.19 16.00
C ALA A 103 -1.93 -7.52 16.61
N GLY A 104 -0.93 -8.16 16.00
CA GLY A 104 -0.33 -9.41 16.52
C GLY A 104 0.34 -9.24 17.89
N ALA A 105 0.85 -8.04 18.19
CA ALA A 105 1.43 -7.69 19.49
C ALA A 105 0.41 -7.17 20.52
N GLY A 106 -0.89 -7.09 20.17
CA GLY A 106 -1.93 -6.54 21.04
C GLY A 106 -1.92 -5.01 21.17
N SER A 107 -1.23 -4.31 20.28
CA SER A 107 -1.11 -2.85 20.23
C SER A 107 -1.31 -2.37 18.79
N GLU A 108 -2.55 -2.41 18.32
CA GLU A 108 -2.88 -1.90 16.99
C GLU A 108 -2.59 -0.39 16.92
N PRO A 109 -1.75 0.07 15.98
CA PRO A 109 -1.48 1.48 15.82
C PRO A 109 -2.75 2.21 15.37
N PRO A 110 -2.95 3.48 15.76
CA PRO A 110 -4.07 4.27 15.27
C PRO A 110 -4.07 4.32 13.74
N ALA A 111 -5.26 4.29 13.14
CA ALA A 111 -5.43 4.36 11.70
C ALA A 111 -4.80 5.65 11.14
N ASP A 112 -4.09 5.52 10.02
CA ASP A 112 -3.60 6.67 9.26
C ASP A 112 -4.73 7.22 8.40
N GLU A 113 -5.55 8.07 9.00
CA GLU A 113 -6.72 8.69 8.36
C GLU A 113 -6.35 9.61 7.17
N VAL A 114 -5.11 10.07 7.09
CA VAL A 114 -4.65 10.84 5.91
C VAL A 114 -4.46 9.87 4.75
N LEU A 115 -3.71 8.79 4.98
CA LEU A 115 -3.51 7.75 3.97
C LEU A 115 -4.83 7.10 3.55
N GLY A 116 -5.73 6.82 4.49
CA GLY A 116 -7.05 6.27 4.19
C GLY A 116 -7.86 7.16 3.25
N ARG A 117 -7.84 8.47 3.47
CA ARG A 117 -8.50 9.46 2.58
C ARG A 117 -7.83 9.56 1.22
N ASP A 118 -6.49 9.52 1.16
CA ASP A 118 -5.75 9.51 -0.11
C ASP A 118 -6.16 8.29 -0.96
N ILE A 119 -6.27 7.10 -0.34
CA ILE A 119 -6.71 5.85 -0.99
C ILE A 119 -8.14 5.96 -1.50
N ASP A 120 -9.07 6.43 -0.67
CA ASP A 120 -10.48 6.58 -1.06
C ASP A 120 -10.63 7.56 -2.24
N ALA A 121 -9.89 8.68 -2.19
CA ALA A 121 -9.90 9.66 -3.27
C ALA A 121 -9.38 9.08 -4.58
N ALA A 122 -8.28 8.31 -4.54
CA ALA A 122 -7.74 7.64 -5.71
C ALA A 122 -8.70 6.55 -6.27
N ALA A 123 -9.45 5.86 -5.41
CA ALA A 123 -10.43 4.85 -5.81
C ALA A 123 -11.71 5.46 -6.43
N GLY A 124 -12.08 6.67 -5.99
CA GLY A 124 -13.26 7.42 -6.46
C GLY A 124 -12.99 8.35 -7.65
N ALA A 125 -11.72 8.64 -7.96
CA ALA A 125 -11.35 9.46 -9.12
C ALA A 125 -11.68 8.71 -10.42
N SER A 126 -12.85 8.97 -11.01
CA SER A 126 -13.22 8.46 -12.33
C SER A 126 -12.22 8.90 -13.40
N VAL A 127 -11.84 7.99 -14.31
CA VAL A 127 -11.15 8.32 -15.58
C VAL A 127 -12.05 9.25 -16.41
N GLY A 128 -11.94 10.56 -16.16
CA GLY A 128 -12.88 11.53 -16.72
C GLY A 128 -12.62 13.00 -16.39
N ASP A 129 -11.40 13.39 -16.00
CA ASP A 129 -10.99 14.81 -16.02
C ASP A 129 -9.47 14.97 -16.09
N GLU A 130 -8.83 14.36 -17.09
CA GLU A 130 -7.53 14.89 -17.56
C GLU A 130 -7.79 15.83 -18.73
N ARG A 131 -8.11 17.09 -18.41
CA ARG A 131 -7.74 18.20 -19.28
C ARG A 131 -6.23 18.40 -19.16
N PRO A 132 -5.45 18.40 -20.26
CA PRO A 132 -4.06 18.80 -20.20
C PRO A 132 -4.04 20.33 -20.01
N GLY A 133 -3.83 20.80 -18.78
CA GLY A 133 -3.68 22.24 -18.54
C GLY A 133 -3.53 22.68 -17.09
N ALA A 134 -2.35 23.25 -16.82
CA ALA A 134 -1.98 24.09 -15.69
C ALA A 134 -1.57 23.39 -14.38
N ILE A 135 -0.29 23.01 -14.32
CA ILE A 135 0.47 22.94 -13.07
C ILE A 135 0.45 24.35 -12.46
N ALA A 136 -0.33 24.54 -11.40
CA ALA A 136 -0.17 25.68 -10.52
C ALA A 136 1.15 25.50 -9.74
N THR A 137 2.15 26.31 -10.07
CA THR A 137 3.45 26.35 -9.39
C THR A 137 3.32 26.98 -8.01
N SER A 138 3.02 26.18 -6.98
CA SER A 138 3.41 26.54 -5.62
C SER A 138 4.91 26.32 -5.49
N SER A 139 5.69 27.40 -5.57
CA SER A 139 7.15 27.37 -5.42
C SER A 139 7.54 27.13 -3.95
N THR A 140 7.38 25.89 -3.48
CA THR A 140 8.11 25.42 -2.30
C THR A 140 9.57 25.17 -2.72
N PRO A 141 10.58 25.67 -1.99
CA PRO A 141 11.97 25.37 -2.33
C PRO A 141 12.21 23.86 -2.20
N THR A 142 12.29 23.16 -3.32
CA THR A 142 12.65 21.75 -3.39
C THR A 142 14.16 21.60 -3.44
N ARG A 143 14.73 20.72 -2.60
CA ARG A 143 16.12 20.26 -2.73
C ARG A 143 16.11 18.87 -3.37
N PRO A 144 16.75 18.68 -4.54
CA PRO A 144 16.83 17.35 -5.13
C PRO A 144 17.71 16.45 -4.25
N VAL A 145 17.22 15.24 -3.97
CA VAL A 145 17.98 14.16 -3.32
C VAL A 145 18.16 13.06 -4.35
N GLN A 146 19.41 12.69 -4.63
CA GLN A 146 19.73 11.61 -5.56
C GLN A 146 20.12 10.37 -4.77
N VAL A 147 19.40 9.26 -4.98
CA VAL A 147 19.70 7.95 -4.40
C VAL A 147 20.21 7.04 -5.51
N THR A 148 21.46 6.58 -5.39
CA THR A 148 22.07 5.67 -6.36
C THR A 148 22.31 4.30 -5.71
N ILE A 149 21.74 3.26 -6.30
CA ILE A 149 22.09 1.87 -5.96
C ILE A 149 23.37 1.54 -6.72
N ARG A 150 24.40 1.04 -6.01
CA ARG A 150 25.66 0.65 -6.64
C ARG A 150 25.46 -0.56 -7.56
N SER A 151 26.28 -0.65 -8.61
CA SER A 151 26.22 -1.75 -9.58
C SER A 151 26.59 -3.11 -8.99
N ASP A 152 27.29 -3.15 -7.85
CA ASP A 152 27.65 -4.35 -7.10
C ASP A 152 26.64 -4.71 -5.99
N ALA A 153 25.50 -4.02 -5.92
CA ALA A 153 24.48 -4.30 -4.92
C ALA A 153 23.89 -5.71 -5.11
N VAL A 154 23.98 -6.52 -4.06
CA VAL A 154 23.45 -7.90 -4.02
C VAL A 154 21.92 -7.93 -4.13
N MET A 155 21.25 -6.85 -3.73
CA MET A 155 19.79 -6.73 -3.75
C MET A 155 19.29 -6.07 -5.05
N ARG A 156 18.21 -6.61 -5.62
CA ARG A 156 17.62 -6.16 -6.90
C ARG A 156 16.73 -4.91 -6.78
N GLY A 157 16.65 -4.32 -5.60
CA GLY A 157 15.85 -3.14 -5.27
C GLY A 157 16.15 -2.65 -3.85
N ALA A 158 15.90 -1.37 -3.59
CA ALA A 158 16.06 -0.77 -2.26
C ALA A 158 14.90 0.18 -1.97
N ARG A 159 14.42 0.19 -0.72
CA ARG A 159 13.50 1.21 -0.21
C ARG A 159 14.30 2.21 0.61
N ALA A 160 14.17 3.50 0.28
CA ALA A 160 14.80 4.59 1.02
C ALA A 160 13.71 5.41 1.74
N SER A 161 13.92 5.68 3.03
CA SER A 161 13.06 6.59 3.80
C SER A 161 13.82 7.89 4.08
N LEU A 162 13.22 9.04 3.80
CA LEU A 162 13.78 10.36 4.10
C LEU A 162 13.05 10.96 5.30
N VAL A 163 13.77 11.23 6.38
CA VAL A 163 13.21 11.91 7.57
C VAL A 163 13.71 13.35 7.58
N LEU A 164 12.79 14.30 7.40
CA LEU A 164 13.08 15.73 7.52
C LEU A 164 12.81 16.18 8.95
N ARG A 165 13.85 16.61 9.66
CA ARG A 165 13.74 17.12 11.03
C ARG A 165 13.82 18.65 10.97
N ARG A 166 12.73 19.33 11.35
CA ARG A 166 12.70 20.79 11.46
C ARG A 166 13.44 21.19 12.75
N ALA A 167 14.39 22.10 12.64
CA ALA A 167 15.05 22.73 13.80
C ALA A 167 14.08 23.72 14.46
#